data_AF-A0A6C0ALU2-F1
#
_entry.id   AF-A0A6C0ALU2-F1
#
_cell.length_a   1.000
_cell.length_b   1.000
_cell.length_c   1.000
_cell.angle_alpha   90.00
_cell.angle_beta   90.00
_cell.angle_gamma   90.00
#
_symmetry.space_group_name_H-M   'P 1'
#
loop_
_entity.id
_entity.type
_entity.pdbx_description
1 polymer ?
#
loop_
_entity_poly.entity_id
_entity_poly.type
_entity_poly.pdbx_seq_one_letter_code
_entity_poly.pdbx_strand_id
1 'polypeptide(L)'
;MASKFLFKSFIVANTSFGIYGFSRGYRGTSEYDNNTRLTTQKIFNGTISGIFYMIPPWNLYFIKKLLNRIEIKYRNLDKNLYNYEYDDLTGECKDTI
;
A
#
# COMPACT_ATOMS: atom_id res chain seq x y z
N MET A 1 -14.84 17.71 23.35
CA MET A 1 -15.41 17.48 22.00
C MET A 1 -14.30 17.24 20.97
N ALA A 2 -13.26 18.08 20.92
CA ALA A 2 -12.11 17.93 20.01
C ALA A 2 -11.36 16.59 20.12
N SER A 3 -11.12 16.06 21.32
CA SER A 3 -10.39 14.78 21.49
C SER A 3 -11.11 13.58 20.87
N LYS A 4 -12.44 13.52 20.99
CA LYS A 4 -13.26 12.47 20.36
C LYS A 4 -13.21 12.58 18.83
N PHE A 5 -13.19 13.80 18.29
CA PHE A 5 -13.06 14.01 16.86
C PHE A 5 -11.68 13.58 16.35
N LEU A 6 -10.60 14.02 17.01
CA LEU A 6 -9.23 13.63 16.68
C LEU A 6 -9.03 12.11 16.73
N PHE A 7 -9.56 11.45 17.76
CA PHE A 7 -9.50 9.99 17.88
C PHE A 7 -10.25 9.27 16.76
N LYS A 8 -11.45 9.77 16.39
CA LYS A 8 -12.20 9.24 15.24
C LYS A 8 -11.43 9.43 13.93
N SER A 9 -10.88 10.61 13.69
CA SER A 9 -10.07 10.88 12.50
C SER A 9 -8.83 9.99 12.44
N PHE A 10 -8.18 9.76 13.58
CA PHE A 10 -7.04 8.84 13.67
C PHE A 10 -7.43 7.41 13.30
N ILE A 11 -8.55 6.89 13.83
CA ILE A 11 -9.05 5.56 13.48
C ILE A 11 -9.38 5.48 11.98
N VAL A 12 -10.12 6.45 11.46
CA VAL A 12 -10.54 6.46 10.06
C VAL A 12 -9.34 6.52 9.13
N ALA A 13 -8.35 7.37 9.42
CA ALA A 13 -7.14 7.50 8.61
C ALA A 13 -6.35 6.18 8.57
N ASN A 14 -6.03 5.61 9.74
CA ASN A 14 -5.26 4.36 9.78
C ASN A 14 -6.05 3.19 9.15
N THR A 15 -7.36 3.09 9.38
CA THR A 15 -8.19 2.05 8.75
C THR A 15 -8.21 2.21 7.23
N SER A 16 -8.29 3.43 6.72
CA SER A 16 -8.24 3.71 5.27
C SER A 16 -6.89 3.28 4.69
N PHE A 17 -5.78 3.59 5.37
CA PHE A 17 -4.47 3.10 4.99
C PHE A 17 -4.39 1.57 5.02
N GLY A 18 -4.99 0.93 6.04
CA GLY A 18 -5.07 -0.53 6.11
C GLY A 18 -5.80 -1.16 4.94
N ILE A 19 -6.96 -0.61 4.54
CA ILE A 19 -7.72 -1.08 3.37
C ILE A 19 -6.90 -0.88 2.09
N TYR A 20 -6.24 0.27 1.95
CA TYR A 20 -5.36 0.55 0.82
C TYR A 20 -4.18 -0.44 0.75
N GLY A 21 -3.49 -0.65 1.87
CA GLY A 21 -2.40 -1.63 1.99
C GLY A 21 -2.87 -3.05 1.69
N PHE A 22 -4.06 -3.44 2.14
CA PHE A 22 -4.64 -4.74 1.85
C PHE A 22 -4.91 -4.94 0.36
N SER A 23 -5.57 -3.97 -0.26
CA SER A 23 -5.86 -4.02 -1.70
C SER A 23 -4.58 -4.16 -2.52
N ARG A 24 -3.52 -3.42 -2.15
CA ARG A 24 -2.21 -3.51 -2.80
C ARG A 24 -1.53 -4.85 -2.59
N GLY A 25 -1.42 -5.34 -1.36
CA GLY A 25 -0.81 -6.65 -1.08
C GLY A 25 -1.52 -7.80 -1.76
N TYR A 26 -2.86 -7.71 -1.87
CA TYR A 26 -3.67 -8.69 -2.60
C TYR A 26 -3.39 -8.71 -4.10
N ARG A 27 -3.17 -7.52 -4.70
CA ARG A 27 -2.91 -7.33 -6.14
C ARG A 27 -1.44 -7.33 -6.53
N GLY A 28 -0.53 -7.31 -5.55
CA GLY A 28 0.90 -7.29 -5.82
C GLY A 28 1.34 -8.51 -6.62
N THR A 29 2.46 -8.38 -7.31
CA THR A 29 3.14 -9.44 -8.04
C THR A 29 4.55 -9.53 -7.51
N SER A 30 4.96 -10.70 -7.03
CA SER A 30 6.35 -10.95 -6.67
C SER A 30 7.11 -11.40 -7.91
N GLU A 31 8.39 -11.05 -8.04
CA GLU A 31 9.26 -11.59 -9.10
C GLU A 31 9.33 -13.14 -9.06
N TYR A 32 9.02 -13.74 -7.91
CA TYR A 32 8.98 -15.19 -7.70
C TYR A 32 7.63 -15.84 -8.08
N ASP A 33 6.60 -15.05 -8.45
CA ASP A 33 5.24 -15.52 -8.74
C ASP A 33 4.99 -15.77 -10.25
N ASN A 34 5.93 -16.44 -10.93
CA ASN A 34 5.74 -16.85 -12.33
C ASN A 34 4.62 -17.90 -12.52
N ASN A 35 4.07 -18.46 -11.43
CA ASN A 35 2.95 -19.40 -11.44
C ASN A 35 1.74 -18.83 -10.68
N THR A 36 0.54 -19.16 -11.14
CA THR A 36 -0.76 -18.73 -10.58
C THR A 36 -0.77 -18.64 -9.05
N ARG A 37 -0.74 -17.40 -8.51
CA ARG A 37 -0.85 -17.12 -7.07
C ARG A 37 -2.08 -17.77 -6.46
N LEU A 38 -1.87 -18.65 -5.49
CA LEU A 38 -2.94 -19.22 -4.66
C LEU A 38 -3.72 -18.11 -3.96
N THR A 39 -5.04 -18.26 -3.87
CA THR A 39 -5.93 -17.29 -3.18
C THR A 39 -5.49 -17.04 -1.73
N THR A 40 -5.04 -18.09 -1.03
CA THR A 40 -4.51 -17.98 0.33
C THR A 40 -3.30 -17.05 0.42
N GLN A 41 -2.37 -17.13 -0.53
CA GLN A 41 -1.20 -16.25 -0.57
C GLN A 41 -1.61 -14.79 -0.79
N LYS A 42 -2.58 -14.55 -1.69
CA LYS A 42 -3.11 -13.19 -1.94
C LYS A 42 -3.75 -12.59 -0.70
N ILE A 43 -4.57 -13.38 0.01
CA ILE A 43 -5.22 -12.94 1.25
C ILE A 43 -4.19 -12.69 2.34
N PHE A 44 -3.20 -13.58 2.50
CA PHE A 44 -2.13 -13.42 3.48
C PHE A 44 -1.31 -12.16 3.20
N ASN A 45 -0.85 -11.98 1.95
CA ASN A 45 -0.08 -10.81 1.54
C ASN A 45 -0.86 -9.51 1.71
N GLY A 46 -2.14 -9.51 1.34
CA GLY A 46 -3.04 -8.39 1.60
C GLY A 46 -3.14 -8.10 3.10
N THR A 47 -3.36 -9.11 3.94
CA THR A 47 -3.51 -8.92 5.39
C THR A 47 -2.25 -8.33 6.02
N ILE A 48 -1.07 -8.86 5.68
CA ILE A 48 0.22 -8.34 6.17
C ILE A 48 0.41 -6.90 5.72
N SER A 49 0.26 -6.60 4.43
CA SER A 49 0.38 -5.22 3.94
C SER A 49 -0.63 -4.29 4.61
N GLY A 50 -1.88 -4.72 4.80
CA GLY A 50 -2.89 -3.94 5.51
C GLY A 50 -2.48 -3.57 6.94
N ILE A 51 -1.98 -4.52 7.72
CA ILE A 51 -1.50 -4.27 9.09
C ILE A 51 -0.35 -3.24 9.09
N PHE A 52 0.65 -3.43 8.23
CA PHE A 52 1.80 -2.53 8.18
C PHE A 52 1.44 -1.10 7.76
N TYR A 53 0.44 -0.94 6.90
CA TYR A 53 -0.10 0.37 6.53
C TYR A 53 -0.92 1.03 7.65
N MET A 54 -1.50 0.27 8.57
CA MET A 54 -2.24 0.81 9.73
C MET A 54 -1.34 1.30 10.86
N ILE A 55 -0.09 0.81 10.93
CA ILE A 55 0.82 1.09 12.06
C ILE A 55 1.51 2.45 11.82
N PRO A 56 1.30 3.48 12.67
CA PRO A 56 1.72 4.85 12.35
C PRO A 56 3.21 5.05 12.03
N PRO A 57 4.16 4.42 12.74
CA PRO A 57 5.58 4.55 12.36
C PRO A 57 5.89 4.01 10.97
N TRP A 58 5.20 2.94 10.53
CA TRP A 58 5.35 2.38 9.18
C TRP A 58 4.49 3.12 8.15
N ASN A 59 3.37 3.71 8.56
CA ASN A 59 2.49 4.45 7.66
C ASN A 59 3.22 5.60 6.95
N LEU A 60 4.18 6.26 7.61
CA LEU A 60 4.91 7.40 7.04
C LEU A 60 5.73 6.98 5.83
N TYR A 61 6.37 5.81 5.90
CA TYR A 61 7.10 5.23 4.77
C TYR A 61 6.17 4.97 3.59
N PHE A 62 4.99 4.39 3.85
CA PHE A 62 4.01 4.09 2.81
C PHE A 62 3.27 5.32 2.26
N ILE A 63 3.07 6.36 3.08
CA ILE A 63 2.52 7.66 2.66
C ILE A 63 3.51 8.35 1.73
N LYS A 64 4.80 8.37 2.05
CA LYS A 64 5.85 8.91 1.16
C LYS A 64 5.79 8.24 -0.21
N LYS A 65 5.74 6.90 -0.24
CA LYS A 65 5.59 6.15 -1.49
C LYS A 65 4.31 6.51 -2.24
N LEU A 66 3.16 6.60 -1.54
CA LEU A 66 1.90 7.02 -2.16
C LEU A 66 2.00 8.40 -2.82
N LEU A 67 2.56 9.39 -2.12
CA LEU A 67 2.73 10.75 -2.66
C LEU A 67 3.64 10.76 -3.89
N ASN A 68 4.75 10.02 -3.86
CA ASN A 68 5.64 9.88 -5.02
C ASN A 68 4.92 9.26 -6.23
N ARG A 69 4.10 8.23 -6.02
CA ARG A 69 3.32 7.60 -7.10
C ARG A 69 2.29 8.57 -7.69
N ILE A 70 1.64 9.37 -6.84
CA ILE A 70 0.71 10.44 -7.29
C ILE A 70 1.48 11.45 -8.14
N GLU A 71 2.66 11.88 -7.72
CA GLU A 71 3.51 12.80 -8.49
C GLU A 71 3.93 12.20 -9.83
N ILE A 72 4.39 10.94 -9.86
CA ILE A 72 4.75 10.21 -11.09
C ILE A 72 3.57 10.20 -12.06
N LYS A 73 2.36 9.90 -11.58
CA LYS A 73 1.14 9.91 -12.40
C LYS A 73 0.76 11.30 -12.88
N TYR A 74 0.78 12.29 -11.99
CA TYR A 74 0.43 13.68 -12.30
C TYR A 74 1.38 14.30 -13.34
N ARG A 75 2.67 13.99 -13.24
CA ARG A 75 3.71 14.46 -14.17
C ARG A 75 3.89 13.57 -15.41
N ASN A 76 3.14 12.48 -15.54
CA ASN A 76 3.31 11.47 -16.60
C ASN A 76 4.75 10.95 -16.74
N LEU A 77 5.44 10.71 -15.62
CA LEU A 77 6.78 10.15 -15.63
C LEU A 77 6.75 8.64 -15.93
N ASP A 78 7.82 8.11 -16.53
CA ASP A 78 7.92 6.68 -16.82
C ASP A 78 8.04 5.87 -15.51
N LYS A 79 7.00 5.08 -15.21
CA LYS A 79 6.90 4.25 -14.01
C LYS A 79 8.06 3.27 -13.87
N ASN A 80 8.64 2.82 -14.98
CA ASN A 80 9.72 1.83 -14.97
C ASN A 80 11.02 2.38 -14.38
N LEU A 81 11.21 3.71 -14.43
CA LEU A 81 12.34 4.38 -13.79
C LEU A 81 12.18 4.49 -12.26
N TYR A 82 10.99 4.23 -11.74
CA TYR A 82 10.63 4.39 -10.33
C TYR A 82 10.05 3.10 -9.72
N ASN A 83 10.48 1.92 -10.17
CA ASN A 83 10.00 0.62 -9.66
C ASN A 83 10.03 0.52 -8.13
N TYR A 84 11.07 1.05 -7.50
CA TYR A 84 11.21 1.10 -6.04
C TYR A 84 10.01 1.74 -5.33
N GLU A 85 9.35 2.73 -5.95
CA GLU A 85 8.17 3.37 -5.38
C GLU A 85 6.95 2.44 -5.42
N TYR A 86 6.90 1.47 -6.34
CA TYR A 86 5.82 0.49 -6.50
C TYR A 86 6.02 -0.82 -5.72
N ASP A 87 7.24 -1.05 -5.22
CA ASP A 87 7.57 -2.17 -4.35
C ASP A 87 6.91 -2.03 -2.98
N ASP A 88 6.26 -3.09 -2.53
CA ASP A 88 5.76 -3.23 -1.16
C ASP A 88 6.34 -4.50 -0.51
N LEU A 89 6.01 -4.71 0.77
CA LEU A 89 6.53 -5.82 1.60
C LEU A 89 6.39 -7.22 0.97
N THR A 90 5.39 -7.40 0.11
CA THR A 90 4.97 -8.73 -0.39
C THR A 90 5.01 -8.83 -1.93
N GLY A 91 5.58 -7.83 -2.60
CA GLY A 91 5.74 -7.75 -4.05
C GLY A 91 5.51 -6.34 -4.62
N GLU A 92 5.66 -6.21 -5.93
CA GLU A 92 5.43 -4.96 -6.65
C GLU A 92 3.95 -4.78 -6.96
N CYS A 93 3.42 -3.55 -6.90
CA CYS A 93 2.08 -3.27 -7.43
C CYS A 93 2.08 -1.94 -8.21
N LYS A 94 2.19 -2.05 -9.54
CA LYS A 94 2.19 -0.93 -10.50
C LYS A 94 0.79 -0.51 -10.95
N ASP A 95 -0.19 -1.39 -10.79
CA ASP A 95 -1.59 -1.16 -11.17
C ASP A 95 -2.34 -0.24 -10.21
N THR A 96 -1.85 -0.13 -8.97
CA THR A 96 -2.52 0.66 -7.95
C THR A 96 -1.79 2.00 -7.81
N ILE A 97 -2.33 3.03 -8.45
CA ILE A 97 -1.87 4.43 -8.42
C ILE A 97 -3.05 5.38 -8.52
#